data_AF-A0A1S2R474-F1
#
_entry.id   AF-A0A1S2R474-F1
#
_cell.length_a   1.000
_cell.length_b   1.000
_cell.length_c   1.000
_cell.angle_alpha   90.00
_cell.angle_beta   90.00
_cell.angle_gamma   90.00
#
_symmetry.space_group_name_H-M   'P 1'
#
loop_
_entity.id
_entity.type
_entity.pdbx_description
1 polymer ?
#
loop_
_entity_poly.entity_id
_entity_poly.type
_entity_poly.pdbx_seq_one_letter_code
_entity_poly.pdbx_strand_id
1 'polypeptide(L)' 'MKINLYLIQLGIIIIVIFAGTFTIRYFKTGELLIDQIIGTSVGAALLIGSLIWRKLNPRS' A
#
# COMPACT_ATOMS: atom_id res chain seq x y z
N MET A 1 12.81 -8.04 13.25
CA MET A 1 13.36 -6.98 12.36
C MET A 1 12.46 -5.74 12.39
N LYS A 2 12.83 -4.68 13.12
CA LYS A 2 12.02 -3.45 13.20
C LYS A 2 11.71 -2.84 11.82
N ILE A 3 12.66 -2.91 10.89
CA ILE A 3 12.52 -2.43 9.51
C ILE A 3 11.37 -3.09 8.75
N ASN A 4 11.21 -4.42 8.85
CA ASN A 4 10.12 -5.12 8.16
C ASN A 4 8.74 -4.66 8.67
N LEU A 5 8.61 -4.44 9.98
CA LEU A 5 7.37 -3.91 10.56
C LEU A 5 7.08 -2.49 10.06
N TYR A 6 8.11 -1.62 9.98
CA TYR A 6 7.95 -0.27 9.43
C TYR A 6 7.55 -0.29 7.96
N LEU A 7 8.09 -1.21 7.14
CA LEU A 7 7.71 -1.34 5.74
C LEU A 7 6.25 -1.83 5.59
N ILE A 8 5.81 -2.77 6.42
CA ILE A 8 4.40 -3.20 6.44
C ILE A 8 3.49 -2.02 6.83
N GLN A 9 3.83 -1.28 7.88
CA GLN A 9 3.07 -0.10 8.31
C GLN A 9 3.03 0.98 7.22
N LEU A 10 4.17 1.24 6.57
CA LEU A 10 4.27 2.18 5.46
C LEU A 10 3.39 1.76 4.28
N GLY A 11 3.44 0.48 3.88
CA GLY A 11 2.60 -0.07 2.81
C GLY A 11 1.12 0.10 3.11
N ILE A 12 0.69 -0.18 4.35
CA ILE A 12 -0.70 0.03 4.79
C ILE A 12 -1.07 1.51 4.69
N ILE A 13 -0.23 2.43 5.18
CA ILE A 13 -0.51 3.88 5.13
C ILE A 13 -0.63 4.37 3.68
N ILE A 14 0.28 3.94 2.79
CA ILE A 14 0.23 4.30 1.36
C ILE A 14 -1.08 3.81 0.75
N ILE A 15 -1.47 2.55 0.99
CA ILE A 15 -2.73 2.01 0.47
C ILE A 15 -3.92 2.82 1.01
N VAL A 16 -3.97 3.11 2.32
CA VAL A 16 -5.07 3.88 2.92
C VAL A 16 -5.19 5.28 2.30
N ILE A 17 -4.08 5.98 2.11
CA ILE A 17 -4.09 7.33 1.54
C ILE A 17 -4.50 7.30 0.06
N PHE A 18 -3.84 6.48 -0.76
CA PHE A 18 -4.08 6.46 -2.21
C PHE A 18 -5.38 5.77 -2.58
N ALA A 19 -5.67 4.59 -2.02
CA ALA A 19 -6.91 3.87 -2.31
C ALA A 19 -8.11 4.59 -1.69
N GLY A 20 -7.96 5.15 -0.49
CA GLY A 20 -9.01 5.93 0.16
C GLY A 20 -9.37 7.18 -0.62
N THR A 21 -8.37 7.95 -1.06
CA THR A 21 -8.62 9.14 -1.88
C THR A 21 -9.22 8.78 -3.24
N PHE A 22 -8.77 7.68 -3.84
CA PHE A 22 -9.27 7.22 -5.13
C PHE A 22 -10.75 6.84 -5.01
N THR A 23 -11.08 6.07 -3.97
CA THR A 23 -12.46 5.66 -3.68
C THR A 23 -13.36 6.88 -3.49
N ILE A 24 -12.96 7.84 -2.64
CA ILE A 24 -13.79 9.02 -2.37
C ILE A 24 -14.01 9.84 -3.64
N ARG A 25 -12.97 10.10 -4.43
CA ARG A 25 -13.10 10.88 -5.66
C ARG A 25 -13.86 10.12 -6.74
N TYR A 26 -13.57 8.85 -6.96
CA TYR A 26 -14.28 8.03 -7.93
C TYR A 26 -15.80 8.02 -7.67
N PHE A 27 -16.21 7.84 -6.41
CA PHE A 27 -17.64 7.85 -6.07
C PHE A 27 -18.29 9.24 -6.06
N LYS A 28 -17.54 10.31 -5.75
CA LYS A 28 -18.11 11.67 -5.70
C LYS A 28 -18.11 12.39 -7.05
N THR A 29 -17.04 12.25 -7.83
CA THR A 29 -16.84 13.01 -9.07
C THR A 29 -16.86 12.14 -10.31
N GLY A 30 -16.80 10.81 -10.17
CA GLY A 30 -16.63 9.89 -11.32
C GLY A 30 -15.25 9.99 -11.96
N GLU A 31 -14.33 10.77 -11.39
CA GLU A 31 -12.98 10.94 -11.93
C GLU A 31 -12.10 9.76 -11.58
N LEU A 32 -11.44 9.24 -12.61
CA LEU A 32 -10.53 8.11 -12.50
C LEU A 32 -9.10 8.63 -12.44
N LEU A 33 -8.55 8.73 -11.23
CA LEU A 33 -7.22 9.28 -10.97
C LEU A 33 -6.17 8.18 -11.13
N ILE A 34 -5.54 8.17 -12.30
CA ILE A 34 -4.52 7.18 -12.64
C ILE A 34 -3.31 7.28 -11.69
N ASP A 35 -2.94 8.49 -11.26
CA ASP A 35 -1.90 8.73 -10.26
C ASP A 35 -2.19 8.00 -8.94
N GLN A 36 -3.46 7.93 -8.54
CA GLN A 36 -3.84 7.25 -7.30
C GLN A 36 -3.90 5.73 -7.43
N ILE A 37 -4.23 5.23 -8.62
CA ILE A 37 -4.13 3.81 -8.94
C ILE A 37 -2.67 3.36 -8.91
N ILE A 38 -1.76 4.16 -9.50
CA ILE A 38 -0.31 3.89 -9.48
C ILE A 38 0.19 3.89 -8.03
N GLY A 39 -0.15 4.92 -7.23
CA GLY A 39 0.25 5.01 -5.82
C GLY A 39 -0.26 3.82 -4.99
N THR A 40 -1.51 3.41 -5.21
CA THR A 40 -2.10 2.22 -4.57
C THR A 40 -1.37 0.94 -4.96
N SER A 41 -1.03 0.79 -6.24
CA SER A 41 -0.31 -0.38 -6.77
C SER A 41 1.10 -0.49 -6.19
N VAL A 42 1.82 0.63 -6.07
CA VAL A 42 3.14 0.68 -5.42
C VAL A 42 3.04 0.31 -3.94
N GLY A 43 2.04 0.84 -3.23
CA GLY A 43 1.77 0.48 -1.83
C GLY A 43 1.48 -1.02 -1.66
N ALA A 44 0.67 -1.59 -2.55
CA ALA A 44 0.36 -3.02 -2.56
C ALA A 44 1.59 -3.88 -2.83
N ALA A 45 2.41 -3.53 -3.82
CA ALA A 45 3.65 -4.25 -4.14
C ALA A 45 4.63 -4.23 -2.95
N LEU A 46 4.78 -3.07 -2.29
CA LEU A 46 5.63 -2.92 -1.11
C LEU A 46 5.11 -3.76 0.08
N LEU A 47 3.79 -3.76 0.31
CA LEU A 47 3.17 -4.56 1.37
C LEU A 47 3.35 -6.06 1.11
N ILE A 48 3.07 -6.52 -0.11
CA ILE A 48 3.23 -7.93 -0.51
C ILE A 48 4.68 -8.36 -0.37
N GLY A 49 5.63 -7.58 -0.90
CA GLY A 49 7.05 -7.87 -0.78
C GLY A 49 7.51 -7.95 0.69
N SER A 50 7.03 -7.03 1.53
CA SER A 50 7.34 -7.02 2.96
C SER A 50 6.77 -8.23 3.71
N LEU A 51 5.56 -8.66 3.36
CA LEU A 51 4.93 -9.86 3.94
C LEU A 51 5.63 -11.14 3.50
N ILE A 52 5.99 -11.26 2.21
CA ILE A 52 6.77 -12.39 1.69
C ILE A 52 8.11 -12.48 2.42
N TRP A 53 8.82 -11.35 2.57
CA TRP A 53 10.09 -11.30 3.30
C TRP A 53 9.93 -11.76 4.75
N ARG A 54 8.88 -11.31 5.44
CA ARG A 54 8.59 -11.71 6.83
C ARG A 54 8.35 -13.21 6.95
N LYS A 55 7.67 -13.80 5.96
CA LYS A 55 7.37 -15.23 5.94
C LYS A 55 8.61 -16.08 5.62
N LEU A 56 9.47 -15.61 4.71
CA LEU A 56 10.70 -16.30 4.33
C LEU A 56 11.80 -16.16 5.41
N ASN A 57 11.78 -15.09 6.19
CA ASN A 57 12.76 -14.82 7.26
C ASN A 57 12.11 -14.79 8.66
N PRO A 58 11.54 -15.92 9.14
CA PRO A 58 10.77 -15.95 10.40
C PRO A 58 11.61 -15.73 11.66
N ARG A 59 12.95 -15.78 11.56
CA ARG A 59 13.90 -15.59 12.68
C ARG A 59 14.49 -14.17 12.75
N SER A 60 14.00 -13.23 11.95
CA SER A 60 14.58 -11.89 11.80
C SER A 60 13.97 -10.83 12.70
#